data_AF-A0AAW0IM71-F1
#
_entry.id   AF-A0AAW0IM71-F1
#
_cell.length_a   1.000
_cell.length_b   1.000
_cell.length_c   1.000
_cell.angle_alpha   90.00
_cell.angle_beta   90.00
_cell.angle_gamma   90.00
#
_symmetry.space_group_name_H-M   'P 1'
#
loop_
_entity.id
_entity.type
_entity.pdbx_description
1 polymer ?
#
loop_
_entity_poly.entity_id
_entity_poly.type
_entity_poly.pdbx_seq_one_letter_code
_entity_poly.pdbx_strand_id
1 'polypeptide(L)' 'MLELMKTVKIQGAATQCYVALHPQVKGISDEYFMDSNKAKASCHAQDADLAKKLWDFSLSMTNLP' A
#
# COMPACT_ATOMS: atom_id res chain seq x y z
N MET A 1 -2.59 28.67 10.81
CA MET A 1 -1.91 28.69 9.49
C MET A 1 -0.51 28.08 9.56
N LEU A 2 0.33 28.46 10.54
CA LEU A 2 1.65 27.82 10.77
C LEU A 2 1.58 26.34 11.20
N GLU A 3 0.56 25.92 11.95
CA GLU A 3 0.35 24.50 12.32
C GLU A 3 -0.21 23.63 11.18
N LEU A 4 -0.72 24.25 10.09
CA LEU A 4 -1.28 23.55 8.94
C LEU A 4 -0.19 23.22 7.89
N MET A 5 0.94 23.93 7.90
CA MET A 5 2.02 23.80 6.92
C MET A 5 3.09 22.76 7.30
N LYS A 6 3.19 22.35 8.58
CA LYS A 6 4.07 21.23 8.99
C LYS A 6 3.52 19.87 8.53
N THR A 7 2.22 19.78 8.27
CA THR A 7 1.46 18.53 8.19
C THR A 7 1.39 17.95 6.77
N VAL A 8 1.26 18.78 5.72
CA VAL A 8 1.07 18.30 4.33
C VAL A 8 2.31 17.62 3.72
N LYS A 9 3.54 18.09 4.00
CA LYS A 9 4.76 17.43 3.48
C LYS A 9 5.18 16.20 4.28
N ILE A 10 4.89 16.16 5.58
CA ILE A 10 5.30 15.07 6.47
C ILE A 10 4.30 13.90 6.41
N GLN A 11 3.02 14.16 6.10
CA GLN A 11 1.99 13.10 6.05
C GLN A 11 2.04 12.20 4.81
N GLY A 12 2.84 12.53 3.78
CA GLY A 12 2.90 11.72 2.55
C GLY A 12 3.27 10.25 2.79
N ALA A 13 3.98 9.96 3.88
CA ALA A 13 4.33 8.59 4.29
C ALA A 13 3.56 8.10 5.54
N ALA A 14 2.57 8.84 6.05
CA ALA A 14 1.91 8.53 7.32
C ALA A 14 1.29 7.13 7.34
N THR A 15 0.52 6.77 6.32
CA THR A 15 -0.07 5.43 6.18
C THR A 15 1.00 4.34 6.14
N GLN A 16 2.12 4.58 5.45
CA GLN A 16 3.22 3.60 5.33
C GLN A 16 3.90 3.40 6.70
N CYS A 17 4.20 4.48 7.41
CA CYS A 17 4.75 4.43 8.77
C CYS A 17 3.80 3.72 9.75
N TYR A 18 2.49 3.98 9.65
CA TYR A 18 1.47 3.30 10.46
C TYR A 18 1.47 1.79 10.20
N VAL A 19 1.39 1.37 8.93
CA VAL A 19 1.37 -0.06 8.55
C VAL A 19 2.66 -0.78 8.97
N ALA A 20 3.82 -0.14 8.83
CA ALA A 20 5.11 -0.75 9.14
C ALA A 20 5.41 -0.88 10.64
N LEU A 21 4.95 0.08 11.46
CA LEU A 21 5.45 0.26 12.84
C LEU A 21 4.38 0.08 13.92
N HIS A 22 3.09 0.25 13.60
CA HIS A 22 2.08 0.35 14.64
C HIS A 22 1.66 -1.05 15.18
N PRO A 23 1.64 -1.28 16.51
CA PRO A 23 1.31 -2.59 17.06
C PRO A 23 -0.07 -3.13 16.67
N GLN A 24 -1.05 -2.25 16.41
CA GLN A 24 -2.42 -2.66 16.04
C GLN A 24 -2.50 -3.34 14.67
N VAL A 25 -1.50 -3.16 13.81
CA VAL A 25 -1.46 -3.77 12.48
C VAL A 25 -0.41 -4.89 12.39
N LYS A 26 0.22 -5.24 13.51
CA LYS A 26 1.18 -6.34 13.58
C LYS A 26 0.54 -7.65 13.17
N GLY A 27 1.12 -8.31 12.16
CA GLY A 27 0.66 -9.61 11.66
C GLY A 27 -0.56 -9.56 10.75
N ILE A 28 -1.06 -8.37 10.40
CA ILE A 28 -2.11 -8.23 9.39
C ILE A 28 -1.50 -8.36 8.00
N SER A 29 -2.08 -9.23 7.18
CA SER A 29 -1.75 -9.43 5.76
C SER A 29 -3.00 -9.32 4.89
N ASP A 30 -2.82 -9.11 3.58
CA ASP A 30 -3.90 -9.09 2.58
C ASP A 30 -4.92 -7.95 2.73
N GLU A 31 -4.49 -6.82 3.33
CA GLU A 31 -5.35 -5.67 3.59
C GLU A 31 -4.79 -4.42 2.90
N TYR A 32 -5.69 -3.58 2.39
CA TYR A 32 -5.37 -2.28 1.80
C TYR A 32 -5.65 -1.16 2.80
N PHE A 33 -4.70 -0.22 2.94
CA PHE A 33 -4.82 0.91 3.86
C PHE A 33 -4.78 2.23 3.11
N MET A 34 -5.70 3.13 3.49
CA MET A 34 -5.78 4.51 3.02
C MET A 34 -6.02 5.41 4.23
N ASP A 35 -5.29 6.52 4.32
CA ASP A 35 -5.33 7.43 5.48
C ASP A 35 -5.23 6.70 6.83
N SER A 36 -4.32 5.72 6.92
CA SER A 36 -4.10 4.85 8.10
C SER A 36 -5.30 3.99 8.54
N ASN A 37 -6.31 3.83 7.68
CA ASN A 37 -7.48 2.99 7.94
C ASN A 37 -7.59 1.88 6.89
N LYS A 38 -8.20 0.75 7.24
CA LYS A 38 -8.56 -0.28 6.26
C LYS A 38 -9.55 0.31 5.26
N ALA A 39 -9.30 0.08 3.98
CA ALA A 39 -10.11 0.60 2.89
C ALA A 39 -10.30 -0.47 1.82
N LYS A 40 -11.35 -0.31 1.00
CA LYS A 40 -11.57 -1.19 -0.13
C LYS A 40 -10.70 -0.75 -1.31
N ALA A 41 -9.90 -1.68 -1.83
CA ALA A 41 -9.13 -1.47 -3.05
C ALA A 41 -10.04 -1.41 -4.30
N SER A 42 -9.50 -0.97 -5.43
CA SER A 42 -10.24 -0.97 -6.70
C SER A 42 -10.57 -2.39 -7.16
N CYS A 43 -11.58 -2.54 -8.05
CA CYS A 43 -11.95 -3.86 -8.58
C CYS A 43 -10.77 -4.59 -9.26
N HIS A 44 -9.94 -3.87 -10.00
CA HIS A 44 -8.75 -4.43 -10.64
C HIS A 44 -7.70 -4.90 -9.64
N ALA A 45 -7.54 -4.20 -8.52
CA ALA A 45 -6.60 -4.60 -7.47
C ALA A 45 -7.05 -5.85 -6.71
N GLN A 46 -8.33 -6.24 -6.85
CA GLN A 46 -8.92 -7.44 -6.25
C GLN A 46 -9.03 -8.61 -7.24
N ASP A 47 -8.59 -8.44 -8.49
CA ASP A 47 -8.64 -9.46 -9.53
C ASP A 47 -7.40 -10.35 -9.49
N ALA A 48 -7.57 -11.57 -8.98
CA ALA A 48 -6.49 -12.55 -8.85
C ALA A 48 -5.93 -13.04 -10.20
N ASP A 49 -6.77 -13.14 -11.23
CA ASP A 49 -6.33 -13.56 -12.56
C ASP A 49 -5.48 -12.48 -13.23
N LEU A 50 -5.87 -11.21 -13.07
CA LEU A 50 -5.09 -10.08 -13.53
C LEU A 50 -3.76 -9.97 -12.78
N ALA A 51 -3.77 -10.14 -11.45
CA ALA A 51 -2.57 -10.12 -10.64
C ALA A 51 -1.55 -11.18 -11.08
N LYS A 52 -2.01 -12.42 -11.37
CA LYS A 52 -1.16 -13.50 -11.87
C LYS A 52 -0.55 -13.17 -13.24
N LYS A 53 -1.37 -12.69 -14.19
CA LYS A 53 -0.89 -12.27 -15.53
C LYS A 53 0.15 -11.16 -15.43
N LEU A 54 -0.06 -10.18 -14.55
CA LEU A 54 0.87 -9.07 -14.35
C LEU A 54 2.19 -9.54 -13.75
N TRP A 55 2.15 -10.48 -12.81
CA TRP A 55 3.34 -11.09 -12.22
C TRP A 55 4.20 -11.81 -13.26
N ASP A 56 3.58 -12.72 -14.04
CA ASP A 56 4.28 -13.48 -15.08
C ASP A 56 4.91 -12.56 -16.14
N PHE A 57 4.18 -11.52 -16.56
CA PHE A 57 4.67 -10.51 -17.48
C PHE A 57 5.86 -9.72 -16.90
N SER A 58 5.75 -9.26 -15.65
CA SER A 58 6.80 -8.48 -14.99
C SER A 58 8.08 -9.30 -14.77
N LEU A 59 7.92 -10.59 -14.45
CA LEU A 59 9.04 -11.51 -14.32
C LEU A 59 9.78 -11.70 -15.65
N SER A 60 9.06 -11.83 -16.76
CA SER A 60 9.67 -11.94 -18.10
C SER A 60 10.52 -10.72 -18.49
N MET A 61 10.26 -9.55 -17.89
CA MET A 61 10.99 -8.31 -18.16
C MET A 61 12.23 -8.11 -17.28
N THR A 62 12.36 -8.82 -16.15
CA THR A 62 13.36 -8.50 -15.13
C THR A 62 14.63 -9.35 -15.22
N ASN A 63 14.75 -10.27 -16.19
CA ASN A 63 15.89 -11.19 -16.34
C ASN A 63 16.29 -11.89 -15.03
N LEU A 64 15.31 -12.09 -14.13
CA LEU A 64 15.54 -12.86 -12.91
C LEU A 64 15.84 -14.31 -13.33
N PRO A 65 16.95 -14.91 -12.83
CA PRO A 65 17.28 -16.30 -13.12
C PRO A 65 16.25 -17.27 -12.56
#